data_AF-A0A2D8KN36-F1
#
_entry.id   AF-A0A2D8KN36-F1
#
_cell.length_a   1.000
_cell.length_b   1.000
_cell.length_c   1.000
_cell.angle_alpha   90.00
_cell.angle_beta   90.00
_cell.angle_gamma   90.00
#
_symmetry.space_group_name_H-M   'P 1'
#
loop_
_entity.id
_entity.type
_entity.pdbx_description
1 polymer ?
#
loop_
_entity_poly.entity_id
_entity_poly.type
_entity_poly.pdbx_seq_one_letter_code
_entity_poly.pdbx_strand_id
1 'polypeptide(L)'
;YQVEMIDHPESGRSFLSKGFLTEAKKLANQNIEIFKDLITSESPLIGIEPSAILSFRDEYLRLAEDRTAAENLAKNSFIIEEFLKMEISAGNISASQFTAKKAQIKIHAHCHQKALSNSSRTFDILNLPKNYKVTIIPSGCCGMAGSFGYEKEHYEISMRIGENSLFPAVRKAEKTTIISANGTSCRHQIFDGTGRKAQHPVSILRKAIL
;
A
#
# COMPACT_ATOMS: atom_id res chain seq x y z
N TYR A 1 -20.91 0.13 -3.23
CA TYR A 1 -20.23 -1.00 -2.59
C TYR A 1 -20.62 -1.09 -1.14
N GLN A 2 -20.89 -2.30 -0.66
CA GLN A 2 -20.94 -2.64 0.76
C GLN A 2 -19.54 -3.07 1.18
N VAL A 3 -19.04 -2.55 2.31
CA VAL A 3 -17.75 -2.95 2.85
C VAL A 3 -18.00 -3.91 4.00
N GLU A 4 -17.46 -5.12 3.90
CA GLU A 4 -17.55 -6.13 4.93
C GLU A 4 -16.21 -6.24 5.65
N MET A 5 -16.23 -5.97 6.96
CA MET A 5 -15.06 -6.12 7.82
C MET A 5 -15.13 -7.50 8.45
N ILE A 6 -14.23 -8.38 8.04
CA ILE A 6 -14.13 -9.74 8.57
C ILE A 6 -13.15 -9.74 9.74
N ASP A 7 -13.49 -10.43 10.83
CA ASP A 7 -12.54 -10.64 11.92
C ASP A 7 -11.51 -11.69 11.51
N HIS A 8 -10.23 -11.33 11.53
CA HIS A 8 -9.15 -12.17 11.04
C HIS A 8 -7.82 -11.83 11.73
N PRO A 9 -6.87 -12.78 11.83
CA PRO A 9 -5.56 -12.50 12.40
C PRO A 9 -4.71 -11.63 11.45
N GLU A 10 -3.59 -11.10 11.94
CA GLU A 10 -2.65 -10.37 11.08
C GLU A 10 -2.15 -11.22 9.90
N SER A 11 -1.61 -10.59 8.86
CA SER A 11 -1.18 -11.27 7.64
C SER A 11 0.08 -12.16 7.79
N GLY A 12 0.68 -12.20 8.98
CA GLY A 12 1.96 -12.88 9.22
C GLY A 12 3.18 -12.14 8.65
N ARG A 13 3.01 -10.96 8.05
CA ARG A 13 4.12 -10.21 7.42
C ARG A 13 5.27 -9.88 8.38
N SER A 14 4.94 -9.59 9.64
CA SER A 14 5.91 -9.32 10.71
C SER A 14 6.77 -10.55 11.04
N PHE A 15 6.19 -11.75 11.01
CA PHE A 15 6.92 -13.00 11.21
C PHE A 15 7.81 -13.31 10.00
N LEU A 16 7.31 -13.08 8.78
CA LEU A 16 8.08 -13.27 7.55
C LEU A 16 9.35 -12.42 7.51
N SER A 17 9.27 -11.15 7.94
CA SER A 17 10.46 -10.27 7.94
C SER A 17 11.53 -10.68 8.96
N LYS A 18 11.17 -11.54 9.93
CA LYS A 18 12.07 -12.08 10.96
C LYS A 18 12.49 -13.54 10.71
N GLY A 19 12.04 -14.15 9.63
CA GLY A 19 12.36 -15.55 9.30
C GLY A 19 11.58 -16.58 10.13
N PHE A 20 10.54 -16.15 10.86
CA PHE A 20 9.66 -17.04 11.64
C PHE A 20 8.60 -17.67 10.73
N LEU A 21 9.05 -18.56 9.84
CA LEU A 21 8.23 -19.12 8.78
C LEU A 21 7.14 -20.08 9.29
N THR A 22 7.37 -20.77 10.41
CA THR A 22 6.40 -21.67 11.02
C THR A 22 5.17 -20.91 11.52
N GLU A 23 5.42 -19.80 12.21
CA GLU A 23 4.41 -18.89 12.74
C GLU A 23 3.68 -18.17 11.60
N ALA A 24 4.42 -17.68 10.61
CA ALA A 24 3.84 -17.08 9.41
C ALA A 24 2.93 -18.06 8.65
N LYS A 25 3.35 -19.33 8.52
CA LYS A 25 2.55 -20.39 7.89
C LYS A 25 1.24 -20.63 8.63
N LYS A 26 1.27 -20.66 9.97
CA LYS A 26 0.06 -20.82 10.79
C LYS A 26 -0.94 -19.68 10.50
N LEU A 27 -0.48 -18.44 10.49
CA LEU A 27 -1.32 -17.27 10.18
C LEU A 27 -1.82 -17.27 8.73
N ALA A 28 -0.99 -17.72 7.79
CA ALA A 28 -1.39 -17.86 6.39
C ALA A 28 -2.55 -18.85 6.23
N ASN A 29 -2.43 -20.05 6.81
CA ASN A 29 -3.48 -21.06 6.75
C ASN A 29 -4.76 -20.62 7.48
N GLN A 30 -4.65 -19.92 8.62
CA GLN A 30 -5.81 -19.36 9.31
C GLN A 30 -6.55 -18.32 8.46
N ASN A 31 -5.82 -17.39 7.85
CA ASN A 31 -6.42 -16.40 6.95
C ASN A 31 -7.04 -17.08 5.71
N ILE A 32 -6.38 -18.08 5.14
CA ILE A 32 -6.93 -18.83 4.00
C ILE A 32 -8.26 -19.48 4.38
N GLU A 33 -8.33 -20.16 5.52
CA GLU A 33 -9.56 -20.81 5.97
C GLU A 33 -10.71 -19.81 6.17
N ILE A 34 -10.42 -18.63 6.71
CA ILE A 34 -11.41 -17.57 6.92
C ILE A 34 -11.93 -17.01 5.59
N PHE A 35 -11.04 -16.81 4.62
CA PHE A 35 -11.37 -16.05 3.40
C PHE A 35 -11.76 -16.90 2.20
N LYS A 36 -11.39 -18.19 2.13
CA LYS A 36 -11.50 -19.02 0.91
C LYS A 36 -12.91 -19.07 0.31
N ASP A 37 -13.95 -19.01 1.15
CA ASP A 37 -15.35 -19.11 0.73
C ASP A 37 -16.05 -17.75 0.63
N LEU A 38 -15.40 -16.68 1.13
CA LEU A 38 -15.93 -15.31 1.10
C LEU A 38 -15.44 -14.53 -0.11
N ILE A 39 -14.21 -14.80 -0.54
CA ILE A 39 -13.52 -13.98 -1.52
C ILE A 39 -13.67 -14.55 -2.92
N THR A 40 -14.25 -13.75 -3.79
CA THR A 40 -14.52 -14.08 -5.20
C THR A 40 -14.17 -12.90 -6.10
N SER A 41 -14.38 -13.04 -7.41
CA SER A 41 -14.25 -11.92 -8.35
C SER A 41 -15.27 -10.80 -8.11
N GLU A 42 -16.41 -11.12 -7.49
CA GLU A 42 -17.47 -10.16 -7.17
C GLU A 42 -17.35 -9.60 -5.74
N SER A 43 -16.63 -10.31 -4.87
CA SER A 43 -16.36 -9.92 -3.47
C SER A 43 -14.85 -9.99 -3.20
N PRO A 44 -14.05 -9.07 -3.76
CA PRO A 44 -12.60 -9.14 -3.65
C PRO A 44 -12.09 -8.75 -2.26
N LEU A 45 -10.95 -9.31 -1.86
CA LEU A 45 -10.23 -8.88 -0.66
C LEU A 45 -9.42 -7.62 -0.98
N ILE A 46 -9.68 -6.54 -0.26
CA ILE A 46 -9.03 -5.25 -0.50
C ILE A 46 -8.21 -4.83 0.71
N GLY A 47 -6.92 -4.54 0.49
CA GLY A 47 -6.03 -4.07 1.53
C GLY A 47 -5.47 -2.67 1.29
N ILE A 48 -5.27 -1.93 2.38
CA ILE A 48 -4.68 -0.58 2.35
C ILE A 48 -3.17 -0.57 2.65
N GLU A 49 -2.65 -1.65 3.23
CA GLU A 49 -1.22 -1.81 3.51
C GLU A 49 -0.62 -2.78 2.48
N PRO A 50 0.17 -2.28 1.50
CA PRO A 50 0.69 -3.11 0.41
C PRO A 50 1.47 -4.33 0.90
N SER A 51 2.28 -4.19 1.96
CA SER A 51 3.07 -5.30 2.47
C SER A 51 2.22 -6.44 3.04
N ALA A 52 1.06 -6.13 3.62
CA ALA A 52 0.17 -7.12 4.20
C ALA A 52 -0.68 -7.81 3.14
N ILE A 53 -1.38 -7.05 2.28
CA ILE A 53 -2.30 -7.62 1.29
C ILE A 53 -1.57 -8.39 0.20
N LEU A 54 -0.38 -7.95 -0.21
CA LEU A 54 0.39 -8.65 -1.23
C LEU A 54 1.01 -9.96 -0.71
N SER A 55 0.98 -10.24 0.60
CA SER A 55 1.36 -11.56 1.09
C SER A 55 0.42 -12.67 0.63
N PHE A 56 -0.85 -12.37 0.36
CA PHE A 56 -1.77 -13.31 -0.30
C PHE A 56 -1.32 -13.68 -1.72
N ARG A 57 -0.62 -12.77 -2.41
CA ARG A 57 -0.19 -12.92 -3.81
C ARG A 57 1.19 -13.52 -3.99
N ASP A 58 2.00 -13.58 -2.93
CA ASP A 58 3.40 -14.00 -3.05
C ASP A 58 3.80 -15.05 -2.01
N GLU A 59 3.70 -14.74 -0.73
CA GLU A 59 4.16 -15.65 0.32
C GLU A 59 3.14 -16.75 0.64
N TYR A 60 1.84 -16.46 0.63
CA TYR A 60 0.80 -17.44 0.93
C TYR A 60 0.81 -18.60 -0.07
N LEU A 61 1.08 -18.33 -1.36
CA LEU A 61 1.21 -19.36 -2.39
C LEU A 61 2.30 -20.40 -2.08
N ARG A 62 3.31 -20.03 -1.28
CA ARG A 62 4.43 -20.90 -0.91
C ARG A 62 4.26 -21.57 0.44
N LEU A 63 3.47 -20.96 1.33
CA LEU A 63 3.27 -21.42 2.70
C LEU A 63 2.00 -22.25 2.88
N ALA A 64 0.98 -22.02 2.05
CA ALA A 64 -0.34 -22.60 2.19
C ALA A 64 -0.33 -24.13 2.14
N GLU A 65 -1.14 -24.73 3.00
CA GLU A 65 -1.49 -26.15 2.93
C GLU A 65 -2.55 -26.38 1.85
N ASP A 66 -3.59 -25.55 1.82
CA ASP A 66 -4.56 -25.49 0.72
C ASP A 66 -4.07 -24.51 -0.36
N ARG A 67 -3.29 -25.04 -1.31
CA ARG A 67 -2.74 -24.24 -2.42
C ARG A 67 -3.80 -23.72 -3.36
N THR A 68 -4.87 -24.48 -3.60
CA THR A 68 -5.95 -24.06 -4.52
C THR A 68 -6.71 -22.87 -3.94
N ALA A 69 -7.04 -22.91 -2.65
CA ALA A 69 -7.64 -21.76 -1.97
C ALA A 69 -6.70 -20.54 -2.00
N ALA A 70 -5.40 -20.74 -1.73
CA ALA A 70 -4.42 -19.66 -1.77
C ALA A 70 -4.31 -19.01 -3.17
N GLU A 71 -4.31 -19.80 -4.24
CA GLU A 71 -4.30 -19.30 -5.63
C GLU A 71 -5.56 -18.51 -5.97
N ASN A 72 -6.73 -18.95 -5.52
CA ASN A 72 -7.99 -18.24 -5.72
C ASN A 72 -8.01 -16.92 -4.95
N LEU A 73 -7.53 -16.91 -3.71
CA LEU A 73 -7.38 -15.70 -2.91
C LEU A 73 -6.39 -14.72 -3.54
N ALA A 74 -5.25 -15.20 -4.03
CA ALA A 74 -4.24 -14.38 -4.68
C ALA A 74 -4.81 -13.61 -5.89
N LYS A 75 -5.64 -14.26 -6.72
CA LYS A 75 -6.28 -13.64 -7.89
C LYS A 75 -7.26 -12.53 -7.53
N ASN A 76 -7.86 -12.61 -6.33
CA ASN A 76 -8.92 -11.72 -5.86
C ASN A 76 -8.47 -10.81 -4.70
N SER A 77 -7.16 -10.69 -4.47
CA SER A 77 -6.57 -9.82 -3.43
C SER A 77 -5.92 -8.60 -4.07
N PHE A 78 -6.42 -7.41 -3.74
CA PHE A 78 -6.01 -6.17 -4.38
C PHE A 78 -5.56 -5.14 -3.35
N ILE A 79 -4.54 -4.37 -3.69
CA ILE A 79 -4.32 -3.10 -2.99
C ILE A 79 -5.47 -2.17 -3.40
N ILE A 80 -5.97 -1.34 -2.47
CA ILE A 80 -7.10 -0.42 -2.73
C ILE A 80 -6.94 0.43 -3.99
N GLU A 81 -5.72 0.82 -4.36
CA GLU A 81 -5.48 1.58 -5.59
C GLU A 81 -5.67 0.77 -6.88
N GLU A 82 -5.44 -0.55 -6.83
CA GLU A 82 -5.77 -1.44 -7.94
C GLU A 82 -7.28 -1.51 -8.11
N PHE A 83 -8.01 -1.72 -7.01
CA PHE A 83 -9.49 -1.75 -6.99
C PHE A 83 -10.08 -0.45 -7.52
N LEU A 84 -9.70 0.70 -6.97
CA LEU A 84 -10.19 2.00 -7.42
C LEU A 84 -9.87 2.26 -8.90
N LYS A 85 -8.72 1.82 -9.41
CA LYS A 85 -8.43 1.94 -10.85
C LYS A 85 -9.34 1.06 -11.71
N MET A 86 -9.67 -0.15 -11.27
CA MET A 86 -10.63 -1.01 -11.97
C MET A 86 -11.99 -0.32 -12.03
N GLU A 87 -12.44 0.27 -10.93
CA GLU A 87 -13.70 1.01 -10.86
C GLU A 87 -13.74 2.26 -11.76
N ILE A 88 -12.61 2.96 -11.90
CA ILE A 88 -12.47 4.06 -12.86
C ILE A 88 -12.61 3.54 -14.29
N SER A 89 -11.98 2.40 -14.59
CA SER A 89 -11.99 1.80 -15.92
C SER A 89 -13.37 1.24 -16.28
N ALA A 90 -14.13 0.79 -15.28
CA ALA A 90 -15.52 0.36 -15.41
C ALA A 90 -16.52 1.54 -15.52
N GLY A 91 -16.07 2.78 -15.28
CA GLY A 91 -16.91 3.98 -15.32
C GLY A 91 -17.71 4.25 -14.04
N ASN A 92 -17.54 3.44 -13.00
CA ASN A 92 -18.21 3.61 -11.71
C ASN A 92 -17.64 4.78 -10.90
N ILE A 93 -16.37 5.13 -11.15
CA ILE A 93 -15.71 6.30 -10.57
C ILE A 93 -15.21 7.20 -11.70
N SER A 94 -15.58 8.48 -11.67
CA SER A 94 -15.19 9.45 -12.67
C SER A 94 -14.81 10.79 -12.04
N ALA A 95 -14.12 11.61 -12.83
CA ALA A 95 -13.66 12.93 -12.39
C ALA A 95 -14.81 13.90 -11.99
N SER A 96 -16.06 13.61 -12.37
CA SER A 96 -17.22 14.44 -12.00
C SER A 96 -17.62 14.30 -10.53
N GLN A 97 -17.19 13.24 -9.84
CA GLN A 97 -17.47 13.00 -8.41
C GLN A 97 -16.52 13.77 -7.49
N PHE A 98 -15.57 14.54 -8.04
CA PHE A 98 -14.55 15.26 -7.30
C PHE A 98 -14.66 16.77 -7.49
N THR A 99 -14.27 17.52 -6.47
CA THR A 99 -14.17 18.98 -6.49
C THR A 99 -13.14 19.45 -7.53
N ALA A 100 -13.29 20.70 -7.98
CA ALA A 100 -12.34 21.36 -8.87
C ALA A 100 -11.13 21.99 -8.15
N LYS A 101 -10.86 21.65 -6.88
CA LYS A 101 -9.72 22.22 -6.13
C LYS A 101 -8.39 21.78 -6.76
N LYS A 102 -7.42 22.69 -6.79
CA LYS A 102 -6.06 22.40 -7.27
C LYS A 102 -5.25 21.75 -6.16
N ALA A 103 -4.45 20.74 -6.50
CA ALA A 103 -3.47 20.15 -5.60
C ALA A 103 -2.21 19.72 -6.36
N GLN A 104 -1.04 19.88 -5.73
CA GLN A 104 0.23 19.29 -6.17
C GLN A 104 0.50 18.07 -5.30
N ILE A 105 0.76 16.91 -5.90
CA ILE A 105 0.98 15.65 -5.18
C ILE A 105 2.28 15.00 -5.67
N LYS A 106 3.11 14.58 -4.71
CA LYS A 106 4.28 13.73 -4.95
C LYS A 106 4.09 12.39 -4.27
N ILE A 107 4.19 11.31 -5.04
CA ILE A 107 3.98 9.94 -4.57
C ILE A 107 5.31 9.27 -4.25
N HIS A 108 5.43 8.72 -3.05
CA HIS A 108 6.38 7.64 -2.76
C HIS A 108 5.63 6.31 -2.84
N ALA A 109 5.87 5.54 -3.89
CA ALA A 109 5.26 4.22 -4.06
C ALA A 109 5.97 3.17 -3.19
N HIS A 110 5.19 2.28 -2.57
CA HIS A 110 5.69 1.24 -1.68
C HIS A 110 6.62 0.26 -2.40
N CYS A 111 7.64 -0.27 -1.73
CA CYS A 111 8.54 -1.26 -2.32
C CYS A 111 7.81 -2.55 -2.74
N HIS A 112 6.92 -3.09 -1.90
CA HIS A 112 6.06 -4.23 -2.29
C HIS A 112 5.17 -3.93 -3.48
N GLN A 113 4.58 -2.73 -3.56
CA GLN A 113 3.77 -2.35 -4.71
C GLN A 113 4.62 -2.27 -5.99
N LYS A 114 5.86 -1.77 -5.91
CA LYS A 114 6.78 -1.74 -7.06
C LYS A 114 7.20 -3.15 -7.49
N ALA A 115 7.34 -4.08 -6.55
CA ALA A 115 7.81 -5.44 -6.82
C ALA A 115 6.71 -6.38 -7.34
N LEU A 116 5.49 -6.29 -6.78
CA LEU A 116 4.42 -7.27 -7.01
C LEU A 116 3.19 -6.66 -7.71
N SER A 117 3.16 -5.34 -7.91
CA SER A 117 2.07 -4.60 -8.56
C SER A 117 2.68 -3.51 -9.45
N ASN A 118 1.97 -2.39 -9.65
CA ASN A 118 2.45 -1.25 -10.41
C ASN A 118 2.16 0.06 -9.68
N SER A 119 3.19 0.89 -9.51
CA SER A 119 3.07 2.22 -8.92
C SER A 119 2.17 3.18 -9.72
N SER A 120 1.94 2.92 -11.01
CA SER A 120 1.02 3.70 -11.84
C SER A 120 -0.41 3.68 -11.30
N ARG A 121 -0.82 2.61 -10.60
CA ARG A 121 -2.16 2.50 -10.00
C ARG A 121 -2.45 3.66 -9.05
N THR A 122 -1.49 3.99 -8.18
CA THR A 122 -1.61 5.12 -7.24
C THR A 122 -1.55 6.46 -7.98
N PHE A 123 -0.74 6.57 -9.04
CA PHE A 123 -0.69 7.77 -9.89
C PHE A 123 -2.04 8.03 -10.57
N ASP A 124 -2.60 7.02 -11.22
CA ASP A 124 -3.83 7.16 -12.02
C ASP A 124 -5.02 7.59 -11.16
N ILE A 125 -5.21 6.95 -10.00
CA ILE A 125 -6.33 7.31 -9.11
C ILE A 125 -6.17 8.73 -8.57
N LEU A 126 -4.94 9.15 -8.21
CA LEU A 126 -4.70 10.49 -7.68
C LEU A 126 -4.73 11.56 -8.77
N ASN A 127 -4.55 11.18 -10.03
CA ASN A 127 -4.62 12.07 -11.18
C ASN A 127 -6.03 12.14 -11.80
N LEU A 128 -7.01 11.41 -11.23
CA LEU A 128 -8.40 11.44 -11.67
C LEU A 128 -9.08 12.81 -11.43
N PRO A 129 -8.93 13.48 -10.26
CA PRO A 129 -9.48 14.82 -10.08
C PRO A 129 -8.84 15.81 -11.05
N LYS A 130 -9.66 16.53 -11.84
CA LYS A 130 -9.25 17.31 -13.02
C LYS A 130 -8.08 18.28 -12.79
N ASN A 131 -7.99 18.85 -11.59
CA ASN A 131 -7.06 19.93 -11.28
C ASN A 131 -5.88 19.48 -10.39
N TYR A 132 -5.71 18.17 -10.22
CA TYR A 132 -4.56 17.62 -9.50
C TYR A 132 -3.39 17.51 -10.47
N LYS A 133 -2.19 17.82 -9.98
CA LYS A 133 -0.93 17.55 -10.67
C LYS A 133 -0.14 16.56 -9.84
N VAL A 134 0.02 15.36 -10.38
CA VAL A 134 0.62 14.24 -9.66
C VAL A 134 1.97 13.89 -10.29
N THR A 135 2.96 13.56 -9.47
CA THR A 135 4.26 13.03 -9.91
C THR A 135 4.71 11.92 -8.97
N ILE A 136 5.51 10.98 -9.47
CA ILE A 136 6.12 9.92 -8.67
C ILE A 136 7.55 10.34 -8.31
N ILE A 137 7.91 10.22 -7.03
CA ILE A 137 9.29 10.40 -6.57
C ILE A 137 10.09 9.16 -7.01
N PRO A 138 11.15 9.31 -7.84
CA PRO A 138 12.02 8.21 -8.25
C PRO A 138 12.89 7.76 -7.07
N SER A 139 12.29 7.01 -6.17
CA SER A 139 12.88 6.57 -4.91
C SER A 139 12.86 5.05 -4.81
N GLY A 140 13.80 4.48 -4.05
CA GLY A 140 13.83 3.06 -3.71
C GLY A 140 12.86 2.72 -2.56
N CYS A 141 13.35 1.93 -1.60
CA CYS A 141 12.69 1.70 -0.31
C CYS A 141 12.73 2.98 0.55
N CYS A 142 11.79 3.10 1.49
CA CYS A 142 11.83 4.17 2.49
C CYS A 142 12.92 3.97 3.56
N GLY A 143 13.36 2.72 3.77
CA GLY A 143 14.34 2.32 4.78
C GLY A 143 13.76 1.63 6.01
N MET A 144 12.44 1.61 6.19
CA MET A 144 11.83 1.12 7.43
C MET A 144 11.68 -0.41 7.50
N ALA A 145 11.26 -1.05 6.41
CA ALA A 145 11.12 -2.52 6.27
C ALA A 145 10.56 -3.25 7.52
N GLY A 146 9.41 -2.82 8.03
CA GLY A 146 8.83 -3.35 9.27
C GLY A 146 9.45 -2.70 10.50
N SER A 147 10.04 -3.50 11.40
CA SER A 147 10.74 -3.01 12.60
C SER A 147 12.21 -2.65 12.35
N PHE A 148 12.77 -2.99 11.18
CA PHE A 148 14.18 -2.82 10.87
C PHE A 148 14.66 -1.39 11.15
N GLY A 149 13.90 -0.37 10.74
CA GLY A 149 14.29 1.03 10.97
C GLY A 149 14.26 1.49 12.43
N TYR A 150 13.64 0.73 13.35
CA TYR A 150 13.62 1.05 14.78
C TYR A 150 14.70 0.32 15.58
N GLU A 151 15.31 -0.72 15.00
CA GLU A 151 16.36 -1.47 15.67
C GLU A 151 17.62 -0.61 15.79
N LYS A 152 18.19 -0.56 17.00
CA LYS A 152 19.33 0.31 17.31
C LYS A 152 20.50 0.06 16.36
N GLU A 153 20.71 -1.19 15.99
CA GLU A 153 21.77 -1.67 15.10
C GLU A 153 21.54 -1.25 13.63
N HIS A 154 20.28 -0.99 13.25
CA HIS A 154 19.86 -0.75 11.88
C HIS A 154 19.39 0.69 11.62
N TYR A 155 19.13 1.49 12.66
CA TYR A 155 18.62 2.86 12.56
C TYR A 155 19.44 3.72 11.60
N GLU A 156 20.76 3.77 11.76
CA GLU A 156 21.66 4.54 10.89
C GLU A 156 21.57 4.12 9.42
N ILE A 157 21.44 2.82 9.17
CA ILE A 157 21.30 2.26 7.81
C ILE A 157 19.93 2.65 7.23
N SER A 158 18.86 2.52 8.03
CA SER A 158 17.50 2.91 7.65
C SER A 158 17.42 4.39 7.23
N MET A 159 18.04 5.27 8.02
CA MET A 159 18.10 6.70 7.73
C MET A 159 18.90 6.98 6.46
N ARG A 160 20.05 6.33 6.26
CA ARG A 160 20.83 6.45 5.01
C ARG A 160 20.04 6.00 3.78
N ILE A 161 19.26 4.93 3.87
CA ILE A 161 18.39 4.48 2.77
C ILE A 161 17.37 5.57 2.40
N GLY A 162 16.74 6.20 3.41
CA GLY A 162 15.83 7.33 3.18
C GLY A 162 16.54 8.54 2.55
N GLU A 163 17.77 8.83 2.97
CA GLU A 163 18.59 9.93 2.47
C GLU A 163 19.04 9.77 1.01
N ASN A 164 19.08 8.54 0.47
CA ASN A 164 19.52 8.31 -0.91
C ASN A 164 18.69 9.07 -1.96
N SER A 165 17.37 9.17 -1.76
CA SER A 165 16.48 9.80 -2.76
C SER A 165 15.15 10.30 -2.19
N LEU A 166 14.58 9.59 -1.22
CA LEU A 166 13.25 9.91 -0.69
C LEU A 166 13.26 11.21 0.12
N PHE A 167 14.11 11.29 1.15
CA PHE A 167 14.13 12.44 2.04
C PHE A 167 14.54 13.74 1.33
N PRO A 168 15.57 13.77 0.46
CA PRO A 168 15.89 14.97 -0.33
C PRO A 168 14.73 15.43 -1.21
N ALA A 169 14.02 14.51 -1.88
CA ALA A 169 12.89 14.85 -2.74
C ALA A 169 11.71 15.43 -1.95
N VAL A 170 11.45 14.90 -0.75
CA VAL A 170 10.42 15.40 0.17
C VAL A 170 10.78 16.78 0.72
N ARG A 171 12.02 17.00 1.16
CA ARG A 171 12.48 18.30 1.67
C ARG A 171 12.50 19.39 0.60
N LYS A 172 12.82 19.04 -0.66
CA LYS A 172 12.78 19.96 -1.81
C LYS A 172 11.35 20.32 -2.26
N ALA A 173 10.34 19.51 -1.91
CA ALA A 173 8.96 19.78 -2.28
C ALA A 173 8.41 20.99 -1.50
N GLU A 174 7.65 21.85 -2.18
CA GLU A 174 6.99 22.98 -1.53
C GLU A 174 6.15 22.55 -0.32
N LYS A 175 5.99 23.44 0.65
CA LYS A 175 5.20 23.19 1.87
C LYS A 175 3.74 22.83 1.55
N THR A 176 3.20 23.41 0.47
CA THR A 176 1.84 23.20 -0.05
C THR A 176 1.70 21.89 -0.84
N THR A 177 2.81 21.27 -1.27
CA THR A 177 2.78 19.99 -1.98
C THR A 177 2.42 18.86 -1.02
N ILE A 178 1.42 18.05 -1.39
CA ILE A 178 1.02 16.87 -0.64
C ILE A 178 2.00 15.74 -0.93
N ILE A 179 2.55 15.13 0.12
CA ILE A 179 3.33 13.90 0.00
C ILE A 179 2.37 12.73 0.21
N SER A 180 2.33 11.80 -0.75
CA SER A 180 1.48 10.63 -0.72
C SER A 180 2.33 9.36 -0.54
N ALA A 181 1.95 8.50 0.41
CA ALA A 181 2.56 7.19 0.61
C ALA A 181 1.49 6.22 1.18
N ASN A 182 1.28 5.10 0.52
CA ASN A 182 0.28 4.10 0.89
C ASN A 182 0.72 3.15 2.01
N GLY A 183 2.01 2.83 2.12
CA GLY A 183 2.50 2.06 3.28
C GLY A 183 2.58 2.86 4.57
N THR A 184 2.19 2.22 5.67
CA THR A 184 2.20 2.80 7.03
C THR A 184 3.60 3.11 7.51
N SER A 185 4.51 2.15 7.39
CA SER A 185 5.94 2.35 7.70
C SER A 185 6.58 3.44 6.83
N CYS A 186 6.20 3.55 5.56
CA CYS A 186 6.68 4.63 4.68
C CYS A 186 6.25 6.02 5.19
N ARG A 187 5.00 6.17 5.66
CA ARG A 187 4.52 7.46 6.20
C ARG A 187 5.26 7.86 7.47
N HIS A 188 5.49 6.93 8.39
CA HIS A 188 6.27 7.18 9.60
C HIS A 188 7.73 7.54 9.27
N GLN A 189 8.39 6.76 8.41
CA GLN A 189 9.76 7.03 7.99
C GLN A 189 9.94 8.41 7.35
N ILE A 190 8.99 8.83 6.51
CA ILE A 190 9.01 10.19 5.93
C ILE A 190 8.86 11.25 7.02
N PHE A 191 7.97 11.03 8.01
CA PHE A 191 7.80 11.95 9.12
C PHE A 191 9.06 12.05 9.98
N ASP A 192 9.62 10.92 10.37
CA ASP A 192 10.79 10.87 11.26
C ASP A 192 12.03 11.48 10.57
N GLY A 193 12.23 11.21 9.27
CA GLY A 193 13.39 11.73 8.55
C GLY A 193 13.26 13.14 7.96
N THR A 194 12.05 13.72 7.91
CA THR A 194 11.86 15.03 7.25
C THR A 194 10.92 15.99 7.97
N GLY A 195 10.20 15.54 9.01
CA GLY A 195 9.12 16.27 9.67
C GLY A 195 7.84 16.43 8.83
N ARG A 196 7.82 15.94 7.58
CA ARG A 196 6.66 16.05 6.68
C ARG A 196 5.67 14.93 6.95
N LYS A 197 4.39 15.27 7.14
CA LYS A 197 3.31 14.28 7.27
C LYS A 197 2.83 13.82 5.88
N ALA A 198 3.25 12.64 5.47
CA ALA A 198 2.71 11.99 4.27
C ALA A 198 1.29 11.47 4.51
N GLN A 199 0.46 11.45 3.47
CA GLN A 199 -0.94 11.01 3.53
C GLN A 199 -1.14 9.73 2.72
N HIS A 200 -2.09 8.89 3.15
CA HIS A 200 -2.52 7.75 2.35
C HIS A 200 -3.29 8.24 1.11
N PRO A 201 -3.12 7.64 -0.09
CA PRO A 201 -3.83 8.05 -1.32
C PRO A 201 -5.35 8.17 -1.15
N VAL A 202 -5.98 7.19 -0.49
CA VAL A 202 -7.43 7.20 -0.23
C VAL A 202 -7.85 8.39 0.66
N SER A 203 -7.03 8.80 1.63
CA SER A 203 -7.33 9.97 2.46
C SER A 203 -7.25 11.27 1.65
N ILE A 204 -6.37 11.34 0.64
CA ILE A 204 -6.29 12.47 -0.27
C ILE A 204 -7.55 12.52 -1.15
N LEU A 205 -7.94 11.39 -1.75
CA LEU A 205 -9.14 11.29 -2.57
C LEU A 205 -10.41 11.60 -1.78
N ARG A 206 -10.54 11.09 -0.55
CA ARG A 206 -11.70 11.37 0.31
C ARG A 206 -11.92 12.86 0.53
N LYS A 207 -10.85 13.65 0.68
CA LYS A 207 -10.93 15.12 0.83
C LYS A 207 -11.29 15.84 -0.47
N ALA A 208 -11.23 15.14 -1.60
CA ALA A 208 -11.48 15.66 -2.93
C ALA A 208 -12.90 15.36 -3.44
N ILE A 209 -13.64 14.44 -2.81
CA ILE A 209 -15.03 14.09 -3.16
C ILE A 209 -15.94 15.33 -2.95
N LEU A 210 -16.97 15.47 -3.80
CA LEU A 210 -17.99 16.52 -3.71
C LEU A 210 -18.87 16.42 -2.46
#